data_AF-A0A2D0KLF0-F1
#
_entry.id   AF-A0A2D0KLF0-F1
#
_cell.length_a   1.000
_cell.length_b   1.000
_cell.length_c   1.000
_cell.angle_alpha   90.00
_cell.angle_beta   90.00
_cell.angle_gamma   90.00
#
_symmetry.space_group_name_H-M   'P 1'
#
loop_
_entity.id
_entity.type
_entity.pdbx_description
1 polymer ?
#
loop_
_entity_poly.entity_id
_entity_poly.type
_entity_poly.pdbx_seq_one_letter_code
_entity_poly.pdbx_strand_id
1 'polypeptide(L)'
;MEAKGQPVTVNNASKVTVNASTEVLLNTPVLKVTGNVIDNCNTNTTTMKQLRDSYNRHTHPVSGVRAGDSTVQSQITGDIVK
;
A
#
# COMPACT_ATOMS: atom_id res chain seq x y z
N MET A 1 -16.24 -20.93 -14.31
CA MET A 1 -17.62 -20.45 -14.07
C MET A 1 -17.55 -18.94 -14.03
N GLU A 2 -18.38 -18.25 -14.81
CA GLU A 2 -18.34 -16.79 -14.92
C GLU A 2 -19.51 -16.18 -14.14
N ALA A 3 -19.25 -15.10 -13.42
CA ALA A 3 -20.28 -14.39 -12.67
C ALA A 3 -21.25 -13.60 -13.57
N LYS A 4 -20.93 -13.41 -14.86
CA LYS A 4 -21.75 -12.69 -15.85
C LYS A 4 -22.21 -11.31 -15.35
N GLY A 5 -21.32 -10.59 -14.68
CA GLY A 5 -21.59 -9.27 -14.10
C GLY A 5 -22.40 -9.28 -12.80
N GLN A 6 -22.79 -10.45 -12.30
CA GLN A 6 -23.46 -10.56 -11.01
C GLN A 6 -22.46 -10.54 -9.85
N PRO A 7 -22.87 -10.06 -8.67
CA PRO A 7 -22.05 -10.15 -7.47
C PRO A 7 -21.75 -11.61 -7.10
N VAL A 8 -20.54 -11.86 -6.62
CA VAL A 8 -20.16 -13.14 -6.01
C VAL A 8 -19.85 -12.89 -4.55
N THR A 9 -20.39 -13.73 -3.67
CA THR A 9 -20.14 -13.66 -2.23
C THR A 9 -19.70 -15.01 -1.70
N VAL A 10 -18.59 -15.02 -0.96
CA VAL A 10 -18.09 -16.19 -0.22
C VAL A 10 -18.30 -15.92 1.27
N ASN A 11 -19.28 -16.57 1.88
CA ASN A 11 -19.65 -16.38 3.29
C ASN A 11 -19.39 -17.64 4.11
N ASN A 12 -19.20 -17.45 5.42
CA ASN A 12 -19.01 -18.52 6.42
C ASN A 12 -17.83 -19.47 6.13
N ALA A 13 -16.86 -19.04 5.31
CA ALA A 13 -15.60 -19.74 5.14
C ALA A 13 -14.64 -19.36 6.27
N SER A 14 -14.04 -20.34 6.94
CA SER A 14 -12.98 -20.10 7.93
C SER A 14 -11.65 -19.70 7.28
N LYS A 15 -11.42 -20.13 6.03
CA LYS A 15 -10.24 -19.78 5.21
C LYS A 15 -10.56 -19.91 3.73
N VAL A 16 -10.03 -18.99 2.93
CA VAL A 16 -10.00 -19.08 1.47
C VAL A 16 -8.53 -19.19 1.04
N THR A 17 -8.20 -20.19 0.21
CA THR A 17 -6.86 -20.39 -0.37
C THR A 17 -6.98 -20.36 -1.89
N VAL A 18 -6.19 -19.53 -2.55
CA VAL A 18 -6.10 -19.45 -4.02
C VAL A 18 -4.70 -19.89 -4.44
N ASN A 19 -4.59 -20.99 -5.17
CA ASN A 19 -3.33 -21.48 -5.72
C ASN A 19 -3.31 -21.22 -7.23
N ALA A 20 -2.35 -20.44 -7.71
CA ALA A 20 -2.15 -20.14 -9.12
C ALA A 20 -0.65 -20.28 -9.45
N SER A 21 -0.33 -20.85 -10.62
CA SER A 21 1.05 -21.06 -11.06
C SER A 21 1.69 -19.83 -11.72
N THR A 22 0.86 -18.90 -12.20
CA THR A 22 1.30 -17.68 -12.88
C THR A 22 0.95 -16.44 -12.05
N GLU A 23 -0.33 -16.11 -11.95
CA GLU A 23 -0.79 -14.90 -11.26
C GLU A 23 -2.25 -14.99 -10.79
N VAL A 24 -2.64 -14.06 -9.92
CA VAL A 24 -4.03 -13.76 -9.58
C VAL A 24 -4.28 -12.29 -9.96
N LEU A 25 -5.08 -12.06 -11.01
CA LEU A 25 -5.46 -10.73 -11.45
C LEU A 25 -6.80 -10.29 -10.81
N LEU A 26 -6.77 -9.24 -10.00
CA LEU A 26 -7.96 -8.58 -9.45
C LEU A 26 -8.29 -7.33 -10.26
N ASN A 27 -9.00 -7.49 -11.38
CA ASN A 27 -9.37 -6.38 -12.26
C ASN A 27 -10.57 -5.60 -11.69
N THR A 28 -10.29 -4.66 -10.78
CA THR A 28 -11.27 -3.78 -10.14
C THR A 28 -10.66 -2.40 -9.87
N PRO A 29 -11.43 -1.30 -9.99
CA PRO A 29 -10.95 0.02 -9.61
C PRO A 29 -10.61 0.15 -8.12
N VAL A 30 -11.25 -0.62 -7.25
CA VAL A 30 -11.07 -0.53 -5.80
C VAL A 30 -10.99 -1.93 -5.18
N LEU A 31 -9.92 -2.17 -4.43
CA LEU A 31 -9.79 -3.30 -3.52
C LEU A 31 -9.97 -2.81 -2.08
N LYS A 32 -11.00 -3.30 -1.39
CA LYS A 32 -11.27 -2.98 0.02
C LYS A 32 -10.92 -4.18 0.88
N VAL A 33 -10.00 -3.99 1.83
CA VAL A 33 -9.58 -5.00 2.81
C VAL A 33 -9.73 -4.39 4.20
N THR A 34 -10.51 -5.02 5.08
CA THR A 34 -10.71 -4.54 6.45
C THR A 34 -9.54 -4.88 7.38
N GLY A 35 -8.79 -5.94 7.03
CA GLY A 35 -7.60 -6.38 7.73
C GLY A 35 -6.30 -5.99 7.02
N ASN A 36 -5.23 -6.67 7.40
CA ASN A 36 -3.90 -6.44 6.84
C ASN A 36 -3.71 -7.19 5.51
N VAL A 37 -2.87 -6.61 4.64
CA VAL A 37 -2.28 -7.30 3.50
C VAL A 37 -0.81 -7.55 3.84
N ILE A 38 -0.39 -8.81 3.77
CA ILE A 38 1.00 -9.24 3.89
C ILE A 38 1.38 -9.87 2.56
N ASP A 39 2.23 -9.19 1.80
CA ASP A 39 2.81 -9.72 0.57
C ASP A 39 4.02 -10.60 0.90
N ASN A 40 4.35 -11.56 0.03
CA ASN A 40 5.48 -12.46 0.22
C ASN A 40 5.51 -13.11 1.63
N CYS A 41 4.35 -13.56 2.11
CA CYS A 41 4.09 -13.89 3.52
C CYS A 41 4.92 -15.05 4.11
N ASN A 42 5.60 -15.84 3.26
CA ASN A 42 6.52 -16.88 3.73
C ASN A 42 7.85 -16.31 4.25
N THR A 43 8.21 -15.09 3.84
CA THR A 43 9.48 -14.44 4.21
C THR A 43 9.29 -13.05 4.81
N ASN A 44 8.16 -12.39 4.53
CA ASN A 44 7.81 -11.09 5.08
C ASN A 44 6.64 -11.22 6.06
N THR A 45 6.76 -10.61 7.23
CA THR A 45 5.71 -10.53 8.26
C THR A 45 5.14 -9.11 8.40
N THR A 46 5.68 -8.14 7.66
CA THR A 46 5.26 -6.74 7.71
C THR A 46 4.03 -6.54 6.82
N THR A 47 3.10 -5.72 7.31
CA THR A 47 1.88 -5.39 6.58
C THR A 47 2.10 -4.18 5.67
N MET A 48 1.35 -4.13 4.56
CA MET A 48 1.36 -2.96 3.66
C MET A 48 0.97 -1.66 4.37
N LYS A 49 0.14 -1.74 5.41
CA LYS A 49 -0.22 -0.58 6.25
C LYS A 49 1.00 -0.08 7.03
N GLN A 50 1.73 -0.97 7.70
CA GLN A 50 2.93 -0.61 8.45
C GLN A 50 4.00 0.01 7.54
N LEU A 51 4.21 -0.56 6.36
CA LEU A 51 5.15 0.02 5.38
C LEU A 51 4.74 1.43 4.98
N ARG A 52 3.44 1.67 4.74
CA ARG A 52 2.92 3.00 4.41
C ARG A 52 3.03 3.99 5.57
N ASP A 53 2.72 3.56 6.79
CA ASP A 53 2.83 4.41 7.98
C ASP A 53 4.29 4.80 8.22
N SER A 54 5.23 3.85 8.09
CA SER A 54 6.67 4.10 8.18
C SER A 54 7.14 5.05 7.09
N TYR A 55 6.72 4.84 5.85
CA TYR A 55 7.02 5.75 4.73
C TYR A 55 6.45 7.16 4.98
N ASN A 56 5.23 7.30 5.48
CA ASN A 56 4.66 8.63 5.72
C ASN A 56 5.35 9.37 6.88
N ARG A 57 6.01 8.65 7.79
CA ARG A 57 6.64 9.20 8.99
C ARG A 57 8.17 9.26 8.92
N HIS A 58 8.78 8.78 7.84
CA HIS A 58 10.24 8.73 7.76
C HIS A 58 10.83 10.13 7.67
N THR A 59 11.93 10.33 8.38
CA THR A 59 12.69 11.59 8.42
C THR A 59 14.17 11.29 8.25
N HIS A 60 14.93 12.24 7.70
CA HIS A 60 16.38 12.13 7.57
C HIS A 60 17.08 13.20 8.41
N PRO A 61 18.12 12.85 9.19
CA PRO A 61 18.96 13.85 9.84
C PRO A 61 19.74 14.64 8.78
N VAL A 62 19.78 15.97 8.91
CA VAL A 62 20.57 16.85 8.04
C VAL A 62 21.69 17.48 8.86
N SER A 63 22.94 17.12 8.55
CA SER A 63 24.13 17.63 9.22
C SER A 63 24.78 18.79 8.45
N GLY A 64 25.56 19.63 9.15
CA GLY A 64 26.37 20.69 8.52
C GLY A 64 25.61 21.96 8.10
N VAL A 65 24.33 22.10 8.46
CA VAL A 65 23.53 23.30 8.16
C VAL A 65 23.59 24.31 9.30
N ARG A 66 23.57 25.61 8.96
CA ARG A 66 23.39 26.70 9.93
C ARG A 66 21.90 26.84 10.23
N ALA A 67 21.51 26.73 11.49
CA ALA A 67 20.13 26.98 11.90
C ALA A 67 19.71 28.41 11.55
N GLY A 68 18.50 28.57 11.03
CA GLY A 68 17.88 29.84 10.73
C GLY A 68 16.41 29.81 11.10
N ASP A 69 15.79 30.98 11.16
CA ASP A 69 14.45 31.16 11.74
C ASP A 69 13.32 30.94 10.71
N SER A 70 13.69 30.80 9.43
CA SER A 70 12.74 30.68 8.33
C SER A 70 12.23 29.25 8.18
N THR A 71 10.90 29.09 8.13
CA THR A 71 10.26 27.86 7.65
C THR A 71 9.94 28.04 6.17
N VAL A 72 10.44 27.13 5.32
CA VAL A 72 10.12 27.10 3.88
C VAL A 72 9.35 25.82 3.56
N GLN A 73 8.28 25.94 2.78
CA GLN A 73 7.50 24.79 2.31
C GLN A 73 8.01 24.38 0.92
N SER A 74 8.28 23.10 0.72
CA SER A 74 8.64 22.58 -0.61
C SER A 74 7.45 22.66 -1.56
N GLN A 75 7.73 22.69 -2.86
CA GLN A 75 6.72 22.50 -3.89
C GLN A 75 6.14 21.09 -3.84
N ILE A 76 4.98 20.90 -4.48
CA ILE A 76 4.40 19.57 -4.63
C ILE A 76 5.29 18.78 -5.61
N THR A 77 5.58 17.52 -5.29
CA THR A 77 6.38 16.65 -6.18
C THR A 77 5.74 16.56 -7.56
N GLY A 78 6.48 16.97 -8.60
CA GLY A 78 6.02 16.96 -9.99
C GLY A 78 5.61 18.32 -10.55
N ASP A 79 5.58 19.37 -9.74
CA ASP A 79 5.40 20.74 -10.24
C ASP A 79 6.64 21.21 -11.02
N ILE A 80 6.41 21.85 -12.17
CA ILE A 80 7.48 22.45 -12.98
C ILE A 80 7.86 23.79 -12.36
N VAL A 81 9.16 23.95 -12.06
CA VAL A 81 9.72 25.23 -11.59
C VAL A 81 9.63 26.24 -12.74
N LYS A 82 8.97 27.38 -12.50
CA LYS A 82 8.99 28.52 -13.43
C LYS A 82 10.29 29.29 -13.34
#